data_AF-A0A3P7DSG8-F1
#
_entry.id   AF-A0A3P7DSG8-F1
#
_cell.length_a   1.000
_cell.length_b   1.000
_cell.length_c   1.000
_cell.angle_alpha   90.00
_cell.angle_beta   90.00
_cell.angle_gamma   90.00
#
_symmetry.space_group_name_H-M   'P 1'
#
loop_
_entity.id
_entity.type
_entity.pdbx_description
1 polymer ?
#
loop_
_entity_poly.entity_id
_entity_poly.type
_entity_poly.pdbx_seq_one_letter_code
_entity_poly.pdbx_strand_id
1 'polypeptide(L)'
;MVMVDRLNCRIQYVNDSDPFATTSCSHLEPNRPIMYNFLLHQPIGEQLPEVIRVLHAPHKPNNAALQIYKYEGSVGDYGSYLDSEMSLMEQEDELEILKADP
;
A
#
# COMPACT_ATOMS: atom_id res chain seq x y z
N MET A 1 -13.73 -6.01 24.88
CA MET A 1 -13.92 -5.51 23.49
C MET A 1 -12.55 -5.13 23.00
N VAL A 2 -11.88 -6.00 22.23
CA VAL A 2 -10.61 -5.65 21.60
C VAL A 2 -10.93 -4.54 20.60
N MET A 3 -10.46 -3.32 20.87
CA MET A 3 -10.51 -2.25 19.88
C MET A 3 -9.61 -2.70 18.74
N VAL A 4 -10.23 -3.01 17.60
CA VAL A 4 -9.48 -3.33 16.40
C VAL A 4 -9.00 -2.00 15.85
N ASP A 5 -7.79 -1.61 16.23
CA ASP A 5 -7.20 -0.38 15.72
C ASP A 5 -7.00 -0.51 14.21
N ARG A 6 -7.55 0.46 13.47
CA ARG A 6 -7.56 0.47 12.01
C ARG A 6 -7.06 1.81 11.51
N LEU A 7 -6.38 1.79 10.36
CA LEU A 7 -5.99 2.97 9.63
C LEU A 7 -6.62 2.97 8.25
N ASN A 8 -7.32 4.05 7.92
CA ASN A 8 -7.93 4.22 6.61
C ASN A 8 -6.92 4.89 5.67
N CYS A 9 -6.50 4.18 4.63
CA CYS A 9 -5.49 4.64 3.69
C CYS A 9 -6.02 4.62 2.26
N ARG A 10 -5.45 5.49 1.41
CA ARG A 10 -5.60 5.41 -0.04
C ARG A 10 -4.65 4.36 -0.59
N ILE A 11 -5.16 3.47 -1.43
CA ILE A 11 -4.38 2.42 -2.09
C ILE A 11 -4.52 2.49 -3.61
N GLN A 12 -3.42 2.17 -4.29
CA GLN A 12 -3.28 2.01 -5.74
C GLN A 12 -2.21 0.93 -5.98
N TYR A 13 -2.10 0.43 -7.21
CA TYR A 13 -1.01 -0.43 -7.64
C TYR A 13 -0.23 0.21 -8.79
N VAL A 14 1.02 -0.22 -8.92
CA VAL A 14 1.86 -0.05 -10.11
C VAL A 14 2.12 -1.46 -10.62
N ASN A 15 1.95 -1.71 -11.92
CA ASN A 15 2.27 -3.02 -12.49
C ASN A 15 3.63 -2.97 -13.18
N ASP A 16 4.67 -3.25 -12.42
CA ASP A 16 6.07 -3.29 -12.85
C ASP A 16 6.57 -4.72 -13.16
N SER A 17 5.65 -5.66 -13.40
CA SER A 17 5.96 -7.07 -13.68
C SER A 17 6.95 -7.28 -14.83
N ASP A 18 6.99 -6.35 -15.79
CA ASP A 18 8.02 -6.29 -16.83
C ASP A 18 8.88 -5.03 -16.65
N PRO A 19 10.12 -5.17 -16.10
CA PRO A 19 10.99 -4.03 -15.85
C PRO A 19 11.52 -3.38 -17.14
N PHE A 20 11.33 -4.00 -18.31
CA PHE A 20 11.75 -3.47 -19.61
C PHE A 20 10.61 -2.83 -20.41
N ALA A 21 9.37 -2.88 -19.90
CA ALA A 21 8.23 -2.24 -20.54
C ALA A 21 8.37 -0.71 -20.42
N THR A 22 8.71 -0.04 -21.53
CA THR A 22 9.09 1.38 -21.54
C THR A 22 7.93 2.38 -21.49
N THR A 23 6.66 1.95 -21.62
CA THR A 23 5.55 2.89 -21.93
C THR A 23 4.24 2.69 -21.18
N SER A 24 4.09 1.69 -20.31
CA SER A 24 2.76 1.32 -19.79
C SER A 24 2.69 1.07 -18.28
N CYS A 25 3.82 0.95 -17.60
CA CYS A 25 3.89 0.24 -16.33
C CYS A 25 4.11 1.12 -15.09
N SER A 26 4.31 2.44 -15.25
CA SER A 26 4.63 3.35 -14.13
C SER A 26 3.47 4.25 -13.69
N HIS A 27 2.24 3.95 -14.12
CA HIS A 27 1.06 4.71 -13.70
C HIS A 27 0.40 4.06 -12.48
N LEU A 28 0.01 4.89 -11.52
CA LEU A 28 -0.77 4.44 -10.38
C LEU A 28 -2.21 4.14 -10.81
N GLU A 29 -2.62 2.89 -10.66
CA GLU A 29 -3.95 2.40 -11.02
C GLU A 29 -4.73 1.96 -9.76
N PRO A 30 -6.04 2.20 -9.70
CA PRO A 30 -6.85 3.05 -10.59
C PRO A 30 -6.51 4.54 -10.41
N ASN A 31 -6.76 5.39 -11.42
CA ASN A 31 -6.51 6.84 -11.36
C ASN A 31 -7.07 7.54 -10.10
N ARG A 32 -8.18 7.03 -9.57
CA ARG A 32 -8.74 7.46 -8.29
C ARG A 32 -8.41 6.42 -7.23
N PRO A 33 -7.56 6.73 -6.23
CA PRO A 33 -7.23 5.79 -5.17
C PRO A 33 -8.47 5.24 -4.46
N ILE A 34 -8.39 3.97 -4.04
CA ILE A 34 -9.44 3.30 -3.27
C ILE A 34 -9.14 3.44 -1.78
N MET A 35 -10.16 3.67 -0.95
CA MET A 35 -9.98 3.67 0.50
C MET A 35 -9.96 2.23 1.03
N TYR A 36 -8.94 1.89 1.81
CA TYR A 36 -8.78 0.59 2.45
C TYR A 36 -8.51 0.75 3.94
N ASN A 37 -9.04 -0.15 4.76
CA ASN A 37 -8.87 -0.12 6.22
C ASN A 37 -7.84 -1.17 6.64
N PHE A 38 -6.60 -0.77 6.81
CA PHE A 38 -5.56 -1.63 7.34
C PHE A 38 -5.80 -1.92 8.82
N LEU A 39 -5.59 -3.17 9.21
CA LEU A 39 -5.55 -3.62 10.60
C LEU A 39 -4.15 -3.33 11.15
N LEU A 40 -4.08 -2.50 12.19
CA LEU A 40 -2.79 -2.01 12.68
C LEU A 40 -1.91 -3.11 13.30
N HIS A 41 -2.52 -4.15 13.86
CA HIS A 41 -1.85 -5.23 14.59
C HIS A 41 -1.72 -6.53 13.79
N GLN A 42 -2.09 -6.54 12.50
CA GLN A 42 -1.97 -7.71 11.63
C GLN A 42 -0.78 -7.52 10.68
N PRO A 43 0.06 -8.55 10.46
CA PRO A 43 1.16 -8.45 9.50
C PRO A 43 0.71 -8.00 8.12
N ILE A 44 1.53 -7.18 7.46
CA ILE A 44 1.21 -6.60 6.15
C ILE A 44 0.95 -7.70 5.10
N GLY A 45 1.77 -8.74 5.08
CA GLY A 45 1.66 -9.85 4.13
C GLY A 45 0.33 -10.60 4.23
N GLU A 46 -0.26 -10.69 5.44
CA GLU A 46 -1.56 -11.34 5.64
C GLU A 46 -2.73 -10.50 5.11
N GLN A 47 -2.56 -9.18 5.00
CA GLN A 47 -3.59 -8.27 4.48
C GLN A 47 -3.51 -8.10 2.96
N LEU A 48 -2.36 -8.42 2.36
CA LEU A 48 -2.06 -8.20 0.95
C LEU A 48 -3.00 -8.91 -0.05
N PRO A 49 -3.44 -10.17 0.17
CA PRO A 49 -4.39 -10.81 -0.73
C PRO A 49 -5.71 -10.03 -0.87
N GLU A 50 -6.18 -9.44 0.24
CA GLU A 50 -7.40 -8.65 0.26
C GLU A 50 -7.20 -7.30 -0.43
N VAL A 51 -6.06 -6.64 -0.22
CA VAL A 51 -5.69 -5.41 -0.92
C VAL A 51 -5.67 -5.62 -2.44
N ILE A 52 -5.02 -6.69 -2.91
CA ILE A 52 -4.98 -7.07 -4.33
C ILE A 52 -6.39 -7.29 -4.87
N ARG A 53 -7.24 -8.01 -4.11
CA ARG A 53 -8.63 -8.29 -4.48
C ARG A 53 -9.45 -7.01 -4.60
N VAL A 54 -9.30 -6.07 -3.66
CA VAL A 54 -10.00 -4.77 -3.64
C VAL A 54 -9.56 -3.88 -4.82
N LEU A 55 -8.27 -3.88 -5.15
CA LEU A 55 -7.72 -3.13 -6.27
C LEU A 55 -8.01 -3.77 -7.64
N HIS A 56 -8.46 -5.03 -7.67
CA HIS A 56 -8.49 -5.85 -8.89
C HIS A 56 -7.11 -5.90 -9.58
N ALA A 57 -6.03 -5.87 -8.78
CA ALA A 57 -4.68 -5.79 -9.30
C ALA A 57 -4.25 -7.14 -9.92
N PRO A 58 -3.39 -7.14 -10.96
CA PRO A 58 -2.94 -8.35 -11.63
C PRO A 58 -1.86 -9.14 -10.85
N HIS A 59 -1.40 -8.62 -9.72
CA HIS A 59 -0.31 -9.19 -8.93
C HIS A 59 -0.70 -10.49 -8.22
N LYS A 60 0.29 -11.37 -8.01
CA LYS A 60 0.15 -12.51 -7.10
C LYS A 60 0.51 -12.06 -5.69
N PRO A 61 -0.19 -12.49 -4.63
CA PRO A 61 0.11 -12.08 -3.25
C PRO A 61 1.57 -12.28 -2.83
N ASN A 62 2.20 -13.39 -3.25
CA ASN A 62 3.58 -13.69 -2.89
C ASN A 62 4.63 -12.89 -3.70
N ASN A 63 4.21 -12.12 -4.68
CA ASN A 63 5.06 -11.31 -5.57
C ASN A 63 4.64 -9.83 -5.55
N ALA A 64 3.92 -9.40 -4.53
CA ALA A 64 3.52 -8.02 -4.34
C ALA A 64 4.15 -7.47 -3.05
N ALA A 65 4.35 -6.16 -3.02
CA ALA A 65 4.77 -5.42 -1.85
C ALA A 65 3.91 -4.17 -1.71
N LEU A 66 3.83 -3.61 -0.51
CA LEU A 66 3.26 -2.29 -0.29
C LEU A 66 4.39 -1.29 -0.12
N GLN A 67 4.24 -0.14 -0.77
CA GLN A 67 5.16 0.98 -0.67
C GLN A 67 4.39 2.21 -0.24
N ILE A 68 4.97 3.00 0.66
CA ILE A 68 4.41 4.29 1.00
C ILE A 68 4.54 5.22 -0.21
N TYR A 69 3.44 5.91 -0.53
CA TYR A 69 3.43 6.94 -1.56
C TYR A 69 2.94 8.25 -0.94
N LYS A 70 3.78 9.28 -0.95
CA LYS A 70 3.47 10.59 -0.36
C LYS A 70 3.05 11.55 -1.46
N TYR A 71 1.92 12.24 -1.30
CA TYR A 71 1.54 13.33 -2.18
C TYR A 71 2.09 14.66 -1.66
N GLU A 72 3.02 15.27 -2.39
CA GLU A 72 3.46 16.65 -2.17
C GLU A 72 2.86 17.55 -3.26
N GLY A 73 1.63 18.01 -3.02
CA GLY A 73 0.88 18.81 -3.99
C GLY A 73 0.46 17.97 -5.19
N SER A 74 1.01 18.28 -6.38
CA SER A 74 0.69 17.57 -7.64
C SER A 74 1.68 16.46 -7.98
N VAL A 75 2.80 16.37 -7.25
CA VAL A 75 3.84 15.36 -7.45
C VAL A 75 3.77 14.43 -6.26
N GLY A 76 3.82 13.12 -6.50
CA GLY A 76 4.01 12.17 -5.41
C GLY A 76 5.38 11.54 -5.48
N ASP A 77 5.84 11.08 -4.32
CA ASP A 77 7.15 10.48 -4.13
C ASP A 77 7.03 9.09 -3.49
N TYR A 78 7.88 8.18 -3.96
CA TYR A 78 7.91 6.79 -3.51
C TYR A 78 8.81 6.68 -2.27
N GLY A 79 8.21 6.26 -1.16
CA GLY A 79 8.88 6.09 0.13
C GLY A 79 9.39 4.67 0.38
N SER A 80 9.45 4.29 1.66
CA SER A 80 9.84 2.95 2.09
C SER A 80 8.82 1.89 1.70
N TYR A 81 9.32 0.66 1.51
CA TYR A 81 8.49 -0.52 1.45
C TYR A 81 8.10 -0.95 2.85
N LEU A 82 6.84 -1.34 3.02
CA LEU A 82 6.37 -1.95 4.26
C LEU A 82 6.90 -3.38 4.37
N ASP A 83 7.25 -3.80 5.58
CA ASP A 83 7.74 -5.15 5.81
C ASP A 83 6.54 -6.10 5.87
N SER A 84 6.52 -7.10 4.98
CA SER A 84 5.42 -8.07 4.91
C SER A 84 5.29 -8.93 6.17
N GLU A 85 6.37 -9.12 6.92
CA GLU A 85 6.37 -9.96 8.13
C GLU A 85 5.96 -9.19 9.39
N MET A 86 5.93 -7.86 9.35
CA MET A 86 5.58 -6.99 10.47
C MET A 86 4.19 -6.37 10.29
N SER A 87 3.56 -5.98 11.39
CA SER A 87 2.35 -5.16 11.39
C SER A 87 2.68 -3.66 11.33
N LEU A 88 1.72 -2.81 10.98
CA LEU A 88 1.94 -1.35 10.98
C LEU A 88 2.33 -0.82 12.37
N MET A 89 1.84 -1.41 13.45
CA MET A 89 2.23 -1.03 14.81
C MET A 89 3.69 -1.30 15.12
N GLU A 90 4.30 -2.29 14.46
CA GLU A 90 5.71 -2.63 14.64
C GLU A 90 6.63 -1.77 13.74
N GLN A 91 6.04 -1.03 12.80
CA GLN A 91 6.73 -0.11 11.88
C GLN A 91 6.36 1.35 12.20
N GLU A 92 6.81 1.84 13.37
CA GLU A 92 6.37 3.13 13.94
C GLU A 92 6.62 4.32 12.99
N ASP A 93 7.79 4.41 12.35
CA ASP A 93 8.14 5.50 11.44
C ASP A 93 7.21 5.54 10.21
N GLU A 94 6.95 4.38 9.58
CA GLU A 94 5.99 4.21 8.48
C GLU A 94 4.56 4.59 8.91
N LEU A 95 4.15 4.16 10.11
CA LEU A 95 2.83 4.43 10.64
C LEU A 95 2.61 5.92 10.92
N GLU A 96 3.61 6.62 11.43
CA GLU A 96 3.57 8.08 11.61
C GLU A 96 3.39 8.81 10.29
N ILE A 97 4.11 8.39 9.25
CA ILE A 97 3.96 8.92 7.89
C ILE A 97 2.53 8.72 7.37
N LEU A 98 1.99 7.51 7.48
CA LEU A 98 0.64 7.20 6.98
C LEU A 98 -0.47 7.95 7.75
N LYS A 99 -0.24 8.28 9.02
CA LYS A 99 -1.17 9.09 9.84
C LYS A 99 -1.08 10.59 9.55
N ALA A 100 0.04 11.05 9.01
CA ALA A 100 0.23 12.46 8.67
C ALA A 100 -0.44 12.87 7.35
N ASP A 101 -0.80 11.90 6.50
CA ASP A 101 -1.56 12.13 5.26
C ASP A 101 -3.06 12.33 5.60
N PRO A 102 -3.66 13.48 5.24
CA PRO A 102 -5.04 13.83 5.58
C PRO A 102 -6.12 13.05 4.81
#